data_AF-E3ZUH7-F1
#
_entry.id   AF-E3ZUH7-F1
#
_cell.length_a   1.000
_cell.length_b   1.000
_cell.length_c   1.000
_cell.angle_alpha   90.00
_cell.angle_beta   90.00
_cell.angle_gamma   90.00
#
_symmetry.space_group_name_H-M   'P 1'
#
loop_
_entity.id
_entity.type
_entity.pdbx_description
1 polymer ?
#
loop_
_entity_poly.entity_id
_entity_poly.type
_entity_poly.pdbx_seq_one_letter_code
_entity_poly.pdbx_strand_id
1 'polypeptide(L)'
;MPFSCPFWDDERNEKLENFDDTYTVTIPAEHEMAEHIHEGNYILFEDEQAKLRLFRIYEAENGLNMQGRYIKATAENAFIYDLNATIISNKLLTDIRADIAL
;
A
#
# COMPACT_ATOMS: atom_id res chain seq x y z
N MET A 1 16.61 -15.09 -6.61
CA MET A 1 17.29 -13.87 -7.12
C MET A 1 18.24 -13.38 -6.04
N PRO A 2 19.48 -12.93 -6.34
CA PRO A 2 20.53 -12.71 -5.33
C PRO A 2 20.43 -11.35 -4.60
N PHE A 3 19.28 -10.67 -4.67
CA PHE A 3 19.01 -9.40 -4.00
C PHE A 3 17.75 -9.45 -3.13
N SER A 4 17.34 -10.64 -2.67
CA SER A 4 16.29 -10.73 -1.65
C SER A 4 16.85 -10.13 -0.36
N CYS A 5 16.47 -8.89 -0.07
CA CYS A 5 16.78 -8.22 1.19
C CYS A 5 16.20 -9.10 2.31
N PRO A 6 17.03 -9.68 3.20
CA PRO A 6 16.61 -10.77 4.09
C PRO A 6 15.67 -10.34 5.24
N PHE A 7 15.18 -9.10 5.20
CA PHE A 7 14.40 -8.47 6.26
C PHE A 7 12.99 -8.06 5.81
N TRP A 8 12.63 -8.33 4.54
CA TRP A 8 11.28 -8.09 4.04
C TRP A 8 10.38 -9.25 4.49
N ASP A 9 9.94 -9.20 5.75
CA ASP A 9 8.69 -9.84 6.13
C ASP A 9 7.57 -8.96 5.56
N ASP A 10 7.27 -9.16 4.29
CA ASP A 10 6.19 -8.46 3.62
C ASP A 10 4.86 -9.20 3.79
N GLU A 11 3.85 -8.47 4.23
CA GLU A 11 2.53 -9.02 4.50
C GLU A 11 1.49 -8.22 3.71
N ARG A 12 0.79 -8.90 2.81
CA ARG A 12 -0.36 -8.35 2.10
C ARG A 12 -1.64 -8.96 2.66
N ASN A 13 -2.55 -8.09 3.11
CA ASN A 13 -3.86 -8.49 3.60
C ASN A 13 -4.95 -7.89 2.71
N GLU A 14 -5.68 -8.75 2.00
CA GLU A 14 -6.81 -8.39 1.13
C GLU A 14 -8.12 -8.90 1.78
N LYS A 15 -9.01 -7.99 2.16
CA LYS A 15 -10.34 -8.33 2.65
C LYS A 15 -11.34 -8.38 1.50
N LEU A 16 -12.08 -9.48 1.41
CA LEU A 16 -13.08 -9.69 0.36
C LEU A 16 -14.36 -8.86 0.55
N GLU A 17 -14.67 -8.43 1.78
CA GLU A 17 -15.96 -7.79 2.08
C GLU A 17 -15.98 -6.28 1.85
N ASN A 18 -14.86 -5.59 2.10
CA ASN A 18 -14.78 -4.12 2.03
C ASN A 18 -13.71 -3.61 1.05
N PHE A 19 -13.08 -4.49 0.27
CA PHE A 19 -11.96 -4.16 -0.61
C PHE A 19 -10.75 -3.51 0.10
N ASP A 20 -10.64 -3.61 1.44
CA ASP A 20 -9.44 -3.22 2.17
C ASP A 20 -8.26 -4.08 1.71
N ASP A 21 -7.33 -3.49 0.97
CA ASP A 21 -6.10 -4.12 0.51
C ASP A 21 -4.93 -3.34 1.13
N THR A 22 -4.27 -3.95 2.09
CA THR A 22 -3.19 -3.35 2.88
C THR A 22 -1.89 -4.12 2.67
N TYR A 23 -0.78 -3.38 2.67
CA TYR A 23 0.55 -3.92 2.50
C TYR A 23 1.47 -3.41 3.60
N THR A 24 2.13 -4.31 4.31
CA THR A 24 3.11 -3.99 5.36
C THR A 24 4.46 -4.53 4.95
N VAL A 25 5.50 -3.71 5.08
CA VAL A 25 6.88 -4.11 4.79
C VAL A 25 7.82 -3.55 5.85
N THR A 26 8.84 -4.33 6.19
CA THR A 26 9.89 -3.93 7.13
C THR A 26 11.21 -3.82 6.38
N ILE A 27 11.96 -2.72 6.54
CA ILE A 27 13.28 -2.53 5.91
C ILE A 27 14.32 -2.13 6.97
N PRO A 28 15.60 -2.55 6.86
CA PRO A 28 16.65 -2.03 7.73
C PRO A 28 16.83 -0.53 7.53
N ALA A 29 17.03 0.21 8.63
CA ALA A 29 17.17 1.67 8.56
C ALA A 29 18.45 2.11 7.83
N GLU A 30 19.46 1.25 7.77
CA GLU A 30 20.72 1.47 7.06
C GLU A 30 20.65 1.12 5.56
N HIS A 31 19.53 0.58 5.06
CA HIS A 31 19.38 0.24 3.65
C HIS A 31 19.20 1.50 2.79
N GLU A 32 19.75 1.53 1.58
CA GLU A 32 19.69 2.70 0.69
C GLU A 32 18.24 3.16 0.41
N MET A 33 17.33 2.20 0.21
CA MET A 33 15.89 2.49 0.01
C MET A 33 15.13 2.95 1.26
N ALA A 34 15.73 2.91 2.45
CA ALA A 34 15.07 3.32 3.69
C ALA A 34 14.70 4.81 3.68
N GLU A 35 15.48 5.64 2.97
CA GLU A 35 15.18 7.07 2.83
C GLU A 35 13.87 7.36 2.09
N HIS A 36 13.37 6.40 1.30
CA HIS A 36 12.12 6.51 0.56
C HIS A 36 10.92 5.90 1.32
N ILE A 37 11.13 5.31 2.49
CA ILE A 37 10.07 4.70 3.29
C ILE A 37 9.55 5.74 4.29
N HIS A 38 8.65 6.60 3.83
CA HIS A 38 7.97 7.59 4.64
C HIS A 38 6.53 7.81 4.15
N GLU A 39 5.70 8.40 5.00
CA GLU A 39 4.30 8.73 4.68
C GLU A 39 4.19 9.53 3.38
N GLY A 40 3.17 9.22 2.60
CA GLY A 40 2.88 9.85 1.32
C GLY A 40 3.58 9.23 0.11
N ASN A 41 4.65 8.44 0.30
CA ASN A 41 5.29 7.71 -0.79
C ASN A 41 4.48 6.47 -1.20
N TYR A 42 4.88 5.88 -2.32
CA TYR A 42 4.20 4.75 -2.91
C TYR A 42 5.09 3.52 -2.99
N ILE A 43 4.48 2.35 -2.82
CA ILE A 43 5.10 1.05 -2.99
C ILE A 43 4.42 0.38 -4.19
N LEU A 44 5.22 -0.06 -5.15
CA LEU A 44 4.76 -0.88 -6.27
C LEU A 44 4.98 -2.35 -5.90
N PHE A 45 3.90 -3.12 -5.83
CA PHE A 45 3.92 -4.54 -5.53
C PHE A 45 3.50 -5.33 -6.78
N GLU A 46 4.28 -6.35 -7.14
CA GLU A 46 3.95 -7.29 -8.20
C GLU A 46 3.46 -8.61 -7.58
N ASP A 47 2.25 -9.03 -7.93
CA ASP A 47 1.71 -10.30 -7.47
C ASP A 47 2.22 -11.51 -8.28
N GLU A 48 1.85 -12.73 -7.85
CA GLU A 48 2.25 -13.99 -8.51
C GLU A 48 1.79 -14.10 -9.98
N GLN A 49 0.86 -13.23 -10.41
CA GLN A 49 0.29 -13.20 -11.76
C GLN A 49 0.88 -12.06 -12.60
N ALA A 50 1.99 -11.45 -12.15
CA ALA A 50 2.64 -10.31 -12.78
C ALA A 50 1.72 -9.07 -12.89
N LYS A 51 0.73 -8.95 -11.99
CA LYS A 51 -0.08 -7.74 -11.89
C LYS A 51 0.55 -6.78 -10.89
N LEU A 52 0.72 -5.55 -11.36
CA LEU A 52 1.25 -4.46 -10.57
C LEU A 52 0.11 -3.78 -9.80
N ARG A 53 0.29 -3.65 -8.49
CA ARG A 53 -0.60 -2.91 -7.60
C ARG A 53 0.19 -1.78 -6.93
N LEU A 54 -0.44 -0.62 -6.82
CA LEU A 54 0.15 0.55 -6.20
C LEU A 54 -0.44 0.75 -4.81
N PHE A 55 0.42 0.82 -3.80
CA PHE A 55 0.05 1.10 -2.42
C PHE A 55 0.64 2.44 -1.98
N ARG A 56 -0.11 3.24 -1.24
CA ARG A 56 0.35 4.48 -0.64
C ARG A 56 0.67 4.25 0.83
N ILE A 57 1.89 4.62 1.24
CA ILE A 57 2.31 4.57 2.64
C ILE A 57 1.54 5.65 3.42
N TYR A 58 0.74 5.22 4.38
CA TYR A 58 0.04 6.13 5.30
C TYR A 58 0.70 6.19 6.67
N GLU A 59 1.55 5.21 7.01
CA GLU A 59 2.26 5.16 8.28
C GLU A 59 3.65 4.54 8.09
N ALA A 60 4.66 5.14 8.71
CA ALA A 60 6.03 4.63 8.74
C ALA A 60 6.63 4.78 10.14
N GLU A 61 6.91 3.65 10.80
CA GLU A 61 7.40 3.60 12.17
C GLU A 61 8.86 3.14 12.20
N ASN A 62 9.67 3.77 13.06
CA ASN A 62 11.03 3.29 13.35
C ASN A 62 10.99 2.32 14.52
N GLY A 63 11.66 1.18 14.38
CA GLY A 63 11.80 0.17 15.42
C GLY A 63 13.24 -0.27 15.65
N LEU A 64 13.45 -0.98 16.76
CA LEU A 64 14.72 -1.62 17.11
C LEU A 64 14.45 -3.09 17.44
N ASN A 65 15.14 -4.01 16.78
CA ASN A 65 15.09 -5.44 17.08
C ASN A 65 16.51 -5.97 17.35
N MET A 66 16.65 -7.29 17.54
CA MET A 66 17.95 -7.92 17.80
C MET A 66 18.94 -7.82 16.63
N GLN A 67 18.48 -7.46 15.43
CA GLN A 67 19.27 -7.38 14.20
C GLN A 67 19.66 -5.93 13.85
N GLY A 68 19.02 -4.93 14.45
CA GLY A 68 19.33 -3.52 14.24
C GLY A 68 18.11 -2.61 14.26
N ARG A 69 18.27 -1.41 13.70
CA ARG A 69 17.16 -0.47 13.48
C ARG A 69 16.44 -0.84 12.19
N TYR A 70 15.13 -0.70 12.20
CA TYR A 70 14.30 -0.95 11.02
C TYR A 70 13.23 0.13 10.89
N ILE A 71 12.71 0.28 9.68
CA ILE A 71 11.52 1.06 9.37
C ILE A 71 10.44 0.08 8.97
N LYS A 72 9.28 0.14 9.63
CA LYS A 72 8.08 -0.60 9.26
C LYS A 72 7.13 0.38 8.58
N ALA A 73 6.79 0.12 7.32
CA ALA A 73 5.79 0.88 6.61
C ALA A 73 4.50 0.10 6.47
N THR A 74 3.39 0.79 6.71
CA THR A 74 2.05 0.29 6.43
C THR A 74 1.42 1.15 5.35
N ALA A 75 0.92 0.49 4.32
CA ALA A 75 0.41 1.09 3.11
C ALA A 75 -0.98 0.54 2.76
N GLU A 76 -1.78 1.37 2.12
CA GLU A 76 -3.11 1.02 1.64
C GLU A 76 -3.14 1.11 0.10
N ASN A 77 -4.01 0.35 -0.54
CA ASN A 77 -4.14 0.41 -1.99
C ASN A 77 -4.52 1.84 -2.44
N ALA A 78 -3.76 2.39 -3.39
CA ALA A 78 -3.90 3.78 -3.82
C ALA A 78 -5.31 4.11 -4.36
N PHE A 79 -6.01 3.12 -4.93
CA PHE A 79 -7.40 3.29 -5.38
C PHE A 79 -8.37 3.59 -4.23
N ILE A 80 -8.18 2.98 -3.06
CA ILE A 80 -9.02 3.23 -1.87
C ILE A 80 -8.86 4.68 -1.43
N TYR A 81 -7.62 5.16 -1.41
CA TYR A 81 -7.34 6.56 -1.09
C TYR A 81 -8.01 7.51 -2.10
N ASP A 82 -7.87 7.26 -3.40
CA ASP A 82 -8.46 8.12 -4.44
C ASP A 82 -9.99 8.13 -4.38
N LEU A 83 -10.63 6.99 -4.11
CA LEU A 83 -12.07 6.90 -3.88
C LEU A 83 -12.50 7.74 -2.67
N ASN A 84 -11.79 7.62 -1.54
CA ASN A 84 -12.14 8.31 -0.30
C ASN A 84 -11.84 9.82 -0.38
N ALA A 85 -10.80 10.23 -1.11
CA ALA A 85 -10.43 11.63 -1.28
C ALA A 85 -11.31 12.38 -2.29
N THR A 86 -12.00 11.64 -3.18
CA THR A 86 -12.84 12.24 -4.22
C THR A 86 -14.24 12.56 -3.68
N ILE A 87 -14.53 13.86 -3.50
CA ILE A 87 -15.89 14.31 -3.18
C ILE A 87 -16.69 14.43 -4.49
N ILE A 88 -17.67 13.55 -4.67
CA ILE A 88 -18.62 13.66 -5.78
C ILE A 88 -19.79 14.57 -5.36
N SER A 89 -19.93 15.70 -6.04
CA SER A 89 -21.09 16.59 -5.88
C SER A 89 -22.39 15.84 -6.22
N ASN A 90 -23.39 15.94 -5.35
CA ASN A 90 -24.65 15.22 -5.47
C ASN A 90 -25.30 15.44 -6.86
N LYS A 91 -25.34 14.38 -7.68
CA LYS A 91 -26.08 14.34 -8.93
C LYS A 91 -27.19 13.31 -8.77
N LEU A 92 -28.44 13.75 -8.93
CA LEU A 92 -29.59 12.85 -9.04
C LEU A 92 -29.48 12.15 -10.41
N LEU A 93 -28.87 10.97 -10.39
CA LEU A 93 -28.79 10.13 -11.56
C LEU A 93 -30.03 9.22 -11.57
N THR A 94 -30.95 9.44 -12.50
CA THR A 94 -32.14 8.61 -12.71
C THR A 94 -31.97 7.77 -13.97
N ASP A 95 -32.32 6.48 -13.87
CA ASP A 95 -32.34 5.52 -14.99
C ASP A 95 -30.98 5.24 -15.65
N ILE A 96 -29.93 5.12 -14.82
CA ILE A 96 -28.62 4.64 -15.27
C ILE A 96 -28.35 3.22 -14.82
N ARG A 97 -27.67 2.48 -15.70
CA ARG A 97 -27.16 1.14 -15.43
C ARG A 97 -25.86 1.22 -14.62
N ALA A 98 -25.54 0.15 -13.90
CA ALA A 98 -24.38 0.09 -13.01
C ALA A 98 -23.03 0.37 -13.72
N ASP A 99 -22.94 0.14 -15.03
CA ASP A 99 -21.77 0.44 -15.86
C ASP A 99 -21.58 1.93 -16.19
N ILE A 100 -22.60 2.76 -15.94
CA ILE A 100 -22.60 4.22 -16.19
C ILE A 100 -22.47 5.00 -14.86
N ALA A 101 -22.68 4.33 -13.73
CA ALA A 101 -22.75 4.95 -12.41
C ALA A 101 -21.37 5.10 -11.70
N LEU A 102 -20.28 4.63 -12.32
CA LEU A 102 -18.93 4.57 -11.75
C LEU A 102 -17.94 5.44 -12.53
#